data_AF-A0A367KQR0-F1
#
_entry.id   AF-A0A367KQR0-F1
#
_cell.length_a   1.000
_cell.length_b   1.000
_cell.length_c   1.000
_cell.angle_alpha   90.00
_cell.angle_beta   90.00
_cell.angle_gamma   90.00
#
_symmetry.space_group_name_H-M   'P 1'
#
loop_
_entity.id
_entity.type
_entity.pdbx_description
1 polymer ?
#
loop_
_entity_poly.entity_id
_entity_poly.type
_entity_poly.pdbx_seq_one_letter_code
_entity_poly.pdbx_strand_id
1 'polypeptide(L)'
;MSDNPYLAHWNTDNAFKGLTPRKTTAEQAEKLENDTNNPFTNKPFSAKYQKILEGRRKLPVHSQRQDFLDMVHSNQFVVLVGETGSGKTTQIPQFLAYDELPHLKGKMIACTQPRRVAAMSVAQRVADEMDVKLGEQVGYSIRFEDNTSPSTFLKYMTDGMLLREAMSDPLLSRYSAVILDEAHERTLNTDILMGLLKEVCRKRRDLQVVVMSATLDAGKFQKYFDDAPLLSVPGRTFPVEIYYTPEPERDYLEAAIRTTLQIHLSEPEGDILVFLTGEEEIETACSKIKAEGDEMIRSQGAGPLKVVPLYSSLPPRAQQQIFDNAPPPRTPGGAPGRKVV
;
A
#
# COMPACT_ATOMS: atom_id res chain seq x y z
N MET A 1 9.98 -38.96 22.90
CA MET A 1 8.94 -38.58 23.87
C MET A 1 9.40 -37.34 24.61
N SER A 2 8.88 -36.19 24.19
CA SER A 2 8.67 -35.02 25.04
C SER A 2 7.65 -34.18 24.29
N ASP A 3 6.37 -34.50 24.49
CA ASP A 3 5.25 -33.70 24.01
C ASP A 3 5.38 -32.31 24.61
N ASN A 4 5.81 -31.36 23.78
CA ASN A 4 5.81 -29.95 24.15
C ASN A 4 4.36 -29.45 24.03
N PRO A 5 3.68 -29.12 25.14
CA PRO A 5 2.27 -28.75 25.12
C PRO A 5 1.97 -27.45 24.33
N TYR A 6 3.00 -26.66 23.97
CA TYR A 6 2.88 -25.49 23.08
C TYR A 6 2.82 -25.84 21.58
N LEU A 7 3.17 -27.07 21.21
CA LEU A 7 3.12 -27.56 19.82
C LEU A 7 1.87 -28.41 19.54
N ALA A 8 1.07 -28.74 20.56
CA ALA A 8 -0.10 -29.61 20.40
C ALA A 8 -1.18 -29.02 19.49
N HIS A 9 -1.28 -27.69 19.38
CA HIS A 9 -2.24 -27.00 18.50
C HIS A 9 -1.81 -26.98 17.01
N TRP A 10 -0.53 -27.28 16.74
CA TRP A 10 0.04 -27.32 15.39
C TRP A 10 -0.28 -28.62 14.64
N ASN A 11 -0.95 -29.56 15.33
CA ASN A 11 -1.27 -30.89 14.84
C ASN A 11 -2.70 -30.98 14.26
N THR A 12 -3.24 -29.86 13.78
CA THR A 12 -4.48 -29.81 13.00
C THR A 12 -4.10 -29.77 11.50
N ASP A 13 -4.84 -30.49 10.64
CA ASP A 13 -4.63 -30.50 9.19
C ASP A 13 -4.87 -29.10 8.61
N ASN A 14 -3.81 -28.30 8.63
CA ASN A 14 -3.76 -26.91 8.24
C ASN A 14 -2.64 -26.78 7.18
N ALA A 15 -2.90 -25.99 6.12
CA ALA A 15 -1.96 -25.80 5.01
C ALA A 15 -0.54 -25.35 5.44
N PHE A 16 -0.40 -24.68 6.58
CA PHE A 16 0.87 -24.24 7.18
C PHE A 16 1.61 -25.32 7.98
N LYS A 17 1.19 -26.60 7.90
CA LYS A 17 1.85 -27.72 8.58
C LYS A 17 3.34 -27.82 8.20
N GLY A 18 4.19 -27.89 9.22
CA GLY A 18 5.65 -27.98 9.04
C GLY A 18 6.35 -26.64 8.85
N LEU A 19 5.62 -25.52 8.74
CA LEU A 19 6.23 -24.20 8.80
C LEU A 19 6.47 -23.79 10.24
N THR A 20 7.59 -23.11 10.48
CA THR A 20 7.92 -22.55 11.79
C THR A 20 7.89 -21.03 11.67
N PRO A 21 7.13 -20.32 12.52
CA PRO A 21 7.08 -18.86 12.46
C PRO A 21 8.46 -18.24 12.62
N ARG A 22 8.75 -17.17 11.89
CA ARG A 22 10.05 -16.48 11.87
C ARG A 22 11.22 -17.34 11.39
N LYS A 23 10.89 -18.38 10.62
CA LYS A 23 11.86 -19.28 9.97
C LYS A 23 11.33 -19.76 8.62
N THR A 24 10.35 -19.07 8.06
CA THR A 24 9.81 -19.45 6.75
C THR A 24 10.73 -18.94 5.64
N THR A 25 10.77 -19.66 4.52
CA THR A 25 11.53 -19.24 3.34
C THR A 25 10.59 -18.70 2.28
N ALA A 26 11.14 -17.91 1.35
CA ALA A 26 10.41 -17.45 0.18
C ALA A 26 9.81 -18.63 -0.61
N GLU A 27 10.58 -19.71 -0.79
CA GLU A 27 10.13 -20.93 -1.50
C GLU A 27 8.95 -21.61 -0.79
N GLN A 28 8.98 -21.71 0.54
CA GLN A 28 7.88 -22.29 1.32
C GLN A 28 6.60 -21.47 1.19
N ALA A 29 6.70 -20.15 1.26
CA ALA A 29 5.55 -19.29 1.09
C ALA A 29 5.02 -19.31 -0.35
N GLU A 30 5.91 -19.34 -1.35
CA GLU A 30 5.53 -19.49 -2.76
C GLU A 30 4.81 -20.81 -3.04
N LYS A 31 5.18 -21.91 -2.38
CA LYS A 31 4.45 -23.18 -2.49
C LYS A 31 2.99 -23.03 -2.05
N LEU A 32 2.74 -22.33 -0.95
CA LEU A 32 1.38 -22.05 -0.47
C LEU A 32 0.62 -21.08 -1.38
N GLU A 33 1.31 -20.09 -1.94
CA GLU A 33 0.71 -19.15 -2.90
C GLU A 33 0.33 -19.82 -4.23
N ASN A 34 1.03 -20.89 -4.61
CA ASN A 34 0.79 -21.67 -5.83
C ASN A 34 -0.11 -22.89 -5.61
N ASP A 35 -0.61 -23.13 -4.39
CA ASP A 35 -1.47 -24.28 -4.10
C ASP A 35 -2.82 -24.13 -4.83
N THR A 36 -3.61 -25.21 -4.90
CA THR A 36 -4.97 -25.21 -5.44
C THR A 36 -5.92 -24.42 -4.55
N ASN A 37 -5.75 -24.55 -3.23
CA ASN A 37 -6.61 -23.92 -2.24
C ASN A 37 -5.88 -22.80 -1.50
N ASN A 38 -6.60 -21.72 -1.24
CA ASN A 38 -6.16 -20.63 -0.40
C ASN A 38 -5.90 -21.13 1.03
N PRO A 39 -4.67 -21.02 1.55
CA PRO A 39 -4.29 -21.60 2.83
C PRO A 39 -4.98 -20.92 4.02
N PHE A 40 -5.53 -19.71 3.85
CA PHE A 40 -6.24 -18.97 4.91
C PHE A 40 -7.74 -19.23 4.94
N THR A 41 -8.33 -19.73 3.85
CA THR A 41 -9.79 -19.92 3.73
C THR A 41 -10.20 -21.34 3.37
N ASN A 42 -9.25 -22.19 2.98
CA ASN A 42 -9.45 -23.54 2.43
C ASN A 42 -10.39 -23.60 1.21
N LYS A 43 -10.53 -22.48 0.49
CA LYS A 43 -11.31 -22.41 -0.77
C LYS A 43 -10.37 -22.41 -1.96
N PRO A 44 -10.77 -22.94 -3.13
CA PRO A 44 -9.95 -22.83 -4.34
C PRO A 44 -9.62 -21.39 -4.67
N PHE A 45 -8.38 -21.11 -5.06
CA PHE A 45 -8.00 -19.77 -5.52
C PHE A 45 -8.76 -19.39 -6.80
N SER A 46 -9.16 -18.13 -6.87
CA SER A 46 -9.86 -17.58 -8.05
C SER A 46 -8.92 -17.38 -9.25
N ALA A 47 -9.48 -17.35 -10.46
CA ALA A 47 -8.73 -16.96 -11.65
C ALA A 47 -8.20 -15.51 -11.56
N LYS A 48 -8.93 -14.63 -10.85
CA LYS A 48 -8.50 -13.26 -10.56
C LYS A 48 -7.21 -13.25 -9.73
N TYR A 49 -7.14 -14.10 -8.69
CA TYR A 49 -5.94 -14.25 -7.86
C TYR A 49 -4.72 -14.66 -8.70
N GLN A 50 -4.84 -15.70 -9.54
CA GLN A 50 -3.71 -16.18 -10.34
C GLN A 50 -3.15 -15.08 -11.26
N LYS A 51 -4.03 -14.34 -11.95
CA LYS A 51 -3.63 -13.19 -12.78
C LYS A 51 -2.93 -12.10 -11.97
N ILE A 52 -3.40 -11.83 -10.75
CA ILE A 52 -2.80 -10.83 -9.87
C ILE A 52 -1.43 -11.31 -9.36
N LEU A 53 -1.31 -12.58 -8.98
CA LEU A 53 -0.07 -13.19 -8.49
C LEU A 53 1.07 -13.10 -9.52
N GLU A 54 0.78 -13.38 -10.79
CA GLU A 54 1.74 -13.22 -11.89
C GLU A 54 2.28 -11.78 -12.00
N GLY A 55 1.41 -10.78 -11.80
CA GLY A 55 1.80 -9.38 -11.79
C GLY A 55 2.66 -9.03 -10.57
N ARG A 56 2.28 -9.51 -9.38
CA ARG A 56 2.99 -9.25 -8.11
C ARG A 56 4.42 -9.77 -8.13
N ARG A 57 4.66 -10.94 -8.74
CA ARG A 57 6.01 -11.53 -8.89
C ARG A 57 6.97 -10.68 -9.71
N LYS A 58 6.44 -9.77 -10.54
CA LYS A 58 7.26 -8.84 -11.33
C LYS A 58 7.64 -7.58 -10.55
N LEU A 59 7.07 -7.34 -9.37
CA LEU A 59 7.40 -6.17 -8.56
C LEU A 59 8.84 -6.27 -8.01
N PRO A 60 9.58 -5.15 -7.95
CA PRO A 60 10.97 -5.16 -7.47
C PRO A 60 11.16 -5.82 -6.10
N VAL A 61 10.27 -5.55 -5.14
CA VAL A 61 10.36 -6.09 -3.78
C VAL A 61 10.28 -7.62 -3.73
N HIS A 62 9.64 -8.27 -4.71
CA HIS A 62 9.51 -9.71 -4.73
C HIS A 62 10.86 -10.41 -4.93
N SER A 63 11.77 -9.80 -5.71
CA SER A 63 13.11 -10.36 -5.94
C SER A 63 13.97 -10.40 -4.66
N GLN A 64 13.63 -9.58 -3.67
CA GLN A 64 14.34 -9.49 -2.39
C GLN A 64 13.55 -10.12 -1.23
N ARG A 65 12.55 -10.97 -1.51
CA ARG A 65 11.73 -11.60 -0.47
C ARG A 65 12.56 -12.41 0.51
N GLN A 66 13.51 -13.22 0.03
CA GLN A 66 14.35 -14.03 0.92
C GLN A 66 15.27 -13.16 1.78
N ASP A 67 15.93 -12.17 1.18
CA ASP A 67 16.79 -11.21 1.90
C ASP A 67 16.00 -10.46 2.99
N PHE A 68 14.76 -10.07 2.69
CA PHE A 68 13.86 -9.46 3.68
C PHE A 68 13.56 -10.41 4.84
N LEU A 69 13.22 -11.67 4.56
CA LEU A 69 12.92 -12.69 5.57
C LEU A 69 14.13 -12.94 6.47
N ASP A 70 15.31 -13.15 5.89
CA ASP A 70 16.56 -13.37 6.63
C ASP A 70 16.88 -12.18 7.56
N MET A 71 16.60 -10.96 7.09
CA MET A 71 16.81 -9.73 7.86
C MET A 71 15.84 -9.62 9.04
N VAL A 72 14.54 -9.87 8.86
CA VAL A 72 13.56 -9.82 9.97
C VAL A 72 13.71 -10.99 10.95
N HIS A 73 14.22 -12.14 10.52
CA HIS A 73 14.51 -13.27 11.42
C HIS A 73 15.66 -12.96 12.39
N SER A 74 16.61 -12.15 11.93
CA SER A 74 17.83 -11.84 12.69
C SER A 74 17.73 -10.51 13.46
N ASN A 75 16.75 -9.67 13.15
CA ASN A 75 16.68 -8.30 13.67
C ASN A 75 15.26 -7.91 14.06
N GLN A 76 15.11 -7.32 15.26
CA GLN A 76 13.82 -6.85 15.75
C GLN A 76 13.29 -5.61 15.01
N PHE A 77 14.20 -4.74 14.59
CA PHE A 77 13.91 -3.57 13.76
C PHE A 77 14.54 -3.75 12.39
N VAL A 78 13.79 -3.45 11.34
CA VAL A 78 14.29 -3.44 9.95
C VAL A 78 13.84 -2.17 9.27
N VAL A 79 14.77 -1.46 8.62
CA VAL A 79 14.45 -0.33 7.76
C VAL A 79 14.41 -0.82 6.32
N LEU A 80 13.35 -0.48 5.59
CA LEU A 80 13.19 -0.83 4.19
C LEU A 80 12.99 0.43 3.37
N VAL A 81 13.81 0.60 2.34
CA VAL A 81 13.68 1.71 1.38
C VAL A 81 13.50 1.19 -0.02
N GLY A 82 12.62 1.83 -0.76
CA GLY A 82 12.44 1.56 -2.18
C GLY A 82 11.46 2.56 -2.77
N GLU A 83 11.57 2.83 -4.06
CA GLU A 83 10.73 3.85 -4.71
C GLU A 83 9.22 3.54 -4.61
N THR A 84 8.39 4.55 -4.83
CA THR A 84 6.94 4.38 -4.99
C THR A 84 6.66 3.40 -6.12
N GLY A 85 5.69 2.50 -5.94
CA GLY A 85 5.40 1.44 -6.93
C GLY A 85 6.33 0.21 -6.87
N SER A 86 7.35 0.19 -6.02
CA SER A 86 8.22 -1.01 -5.85
C SER A 86 7.53 -2.20 -5.17
N GLY A 87 6.35 -1.98 -4.57
CA GLY A 87 5.52 -3.02 -3.95
C GLY A 87 5.59 -3.11 -2.42
N LYS A 88 6.25 -2.17 -1.73
CA LYS A 88 6.45 -2.19 -0.26
C LYS A 88 5.14 -2.39 0.51
N THR A 89 4.22 -1.45 0.33
CA THR A 89 2.94 -1.33 1.04
C THR A 89 2.01 -2.52 0.82
N THR A 90 2.09 -3.19 -0.34
CA THR A 90 1.24 -4.34 -0.65
C THR A 90 1.90 -5.67 -0.29
N GLN A 91 3.20 -5.86 -0.57
CA GLN A 91 3.84 -7.17 -0.46
C GLN A 91 4.48 -7.43 0.90
N ILE A 92 5.12 -6.43 1.53
CA ILE A 92 5.84 -6.64 2.80
C ILE A 92 4.91 -7.14 3.93
N PRO A 93 3.71 -6.58 4.12
CA PRO A 93 2.79 -7.11 5.13
C PRO A 93 2.33 -8.54 4.82
N GLN A 94 2.21 -8.92 3.53
CA GLN A 94 1.91 -10.29 3.13
C GLN A 94 3.08 -11.24 3.40
N PHE A 95 4.32 -10.82 3.12
CA PHE A 95 5.51 -11.62 3.44
C PHE A 95 5.57 -11.93 4.94
N LEU A 96 5.33 -10.92 5.78
CA LEU A 96 5.21 -11.13 7.23
C LEU A 96 4.00 -11.99 7.59
N ALA A 97 2.87 -11.92 6.89
CA ALA A 97 1.71 -12.76 7.19
C ALA A 97 1.99 -14.25 6.97
N TYR A 98 2.74 -14.59 5.92
CA TYR A 98 3.20 -15.95 5.65
C TYR A 98 4.33 -16.41 6.58
N ASP A 99 5.06 -15.47 7.20
CA ASP A 99 6.18 -15.79 8.11
C ASP A 99 5.82 -15.80 9.59
N GLU A 100 5.15 -14.77 10.10
CA GLU A 100 4.75 -14.65 11.50
C GLU A 100 3.61 -15.60 11.87
N LEU A 101 2.82 -16.01 10.87
CA LEU A 101 1.59 -16.78 11.02
C LEU A 101 0.68 -16.23 12.13
N PRO A 102 0.34 -14.93 12.08
CA PRO A 102 -0.34 -14.21 13.17
C PRO A 102 -1.67 -14.88 13.59
N HIS A 103 -2.40 -15.41 12.61
CA HIS A 103 -3.67 -16.11 12.81
C HIS A 103 -3.55 -17.39 13.67
N LEU A 104 -2.40 -18.09 13.65
CA LEU A 104 -2.17 -19.26 14.51
C LEU A 104 -1.83 -18.88 15.96
N LYS A 105 -1.42 -17.62 16.18
CA LYS A 105 -1.03 -17.09 17.49
C LYS A 105 -2.11 -16.20 18.12
N GLY A 106 -3.26 -16.01 17.44
CA GLY A 106 -4.28 -15.05 17.86
C GLY A 106 -3.77 -13.59 17.86
N LYS A 107 -2.80 -13.28 17.00
CA LYS A 107 -2.21 -11.95 16.82
C LYS A 107 -2.55 -11.38 15.44
N MET A 108 -2.14 -10.15 15.20
CA MET A 108 -2.26 -9.45 13.93
C MET A 108 -0.92 -8.85 13.47
N ILE A 109 -0.89 -8.37 12.24
CA ILE A 109 0.12 -7.48 11.69
C ILE A 109 -0.57 -6.13 11.45
N ALA A 110 -0.01 -5.06 11.99
CA ALA A 110 -0.46 -3.69 11.69
C ALA A 110 0.42 -3.08 10.62
N CYS A 111 -0.18 -2.49 9.58
CA CYS A 111 0.51 -1.62 8.64
C CYS A 111 -0.11 -0.24 8.69
N THR A 112 0.65 0.74 9.17
CA THR A 112 0.16 2.12 9.25
C THR A 112 0.26 2.82 7.90
N GLN A 113 -0.64 3.76 7.66
CA GLN A 113 -0.64 4.68 6.52
C GLN A 113 -0.96 6.09 7.05
N PRO A 114 -0.30 7.16 6.59
CA PRO A 114 -0.59 8.51 7.04
C PRO A 114 -1.98 8.99 6.57
N ARG A 115 -2.47 8.46 5.44
CA ARG A 115 -3.71 8.88 4.79
C ARG A 115 -4.79 7.81 4.89
N ARG A 116 -6.02 8.22 5.21
CA ARG A 116 -7.20 7.33 5.30
C ARG A 116 -7.45 6.59 3.98
N VAL A 117 -7.42 7.31 2.86
CA VAL A 117 -7.66 6.77 1.52
C VAL A 117 -6.67 5.67 1.17
N ALA A 118 -5.39 5.87 1.52
CA ALA A 118 -4.34 4.90 1.30
C ALA A 118 -4.61 3.62 2.11
N ALA A 119 -4.94 3.73 3.41
CA ALA A 119 -5.27 2.58 4.26
C ALA A 119 -6.44 1.76 3.71
N MET A 120 -7.52 2.41 3.27
CA MET A 120 -8.70 1.73 2.73
C MET A 120 -8.43 1.06 1.38
N SER A 121 -7.81 1.79 0.45
CA SER A 121 -7.54 1.31 -0.91
C SER A 121 -6.50 0.19 -0.92
N VAL A 122 -5.43 0.30 -0.13
CA VAL A 122 -4.44 -0.78 -0.02
C VAL A 122 -5.04 -2.01 0.66
N ALA A 123 -5.87 -1.86 1.70
CA ALA A 123 -6.52 -2.99 2.34
C ALA A 123 -7.41 -3.76 1.35
N GLN A 124 -8.21 -3.04 0.55
CA GLN A 124 -9.02 -3.65 -0.50
C GLN A 124 -8.16 -4.34 -1.55
N ARG A 125 -7.08 -3.68 -1.99
CA ARG A 125 -6.13 -4.26 -2.94
C ARG A 125 -5.50 -5.52 -2.40
N VAL A 126 -5.06 -5.53 -1.15
CA VAL A 126 -4.37 -6.69 -0.54
C VAL A 126 -5.35 -7.80 -0.21
N ALA A 127 -6.60 -7.49 0.12
CA ALA A 127 -7.67 -8.49 0.21
C ALA A 127 -7.86 -9.20 -1.15
N ASP A 128 -7.88 -8.45 -2.26
CA ASP A 128 -7.90 -9.02 -3.61
C ASP A 128 -6.64 -9.84 -3.93
N GLU A 129 -5.46 -9.37 -3.52
CA GLU A 129 -4.18 -10.08 -3.73
C GLU A 129 -4.07 -11.37 -2.94
N MET A 130 -4.72 -11.47 -1.77
CA MET A 130 -4.78 -12.66 -0.93
C MET A 130 -6.02 -13.53 -1.19
N ASP A 131 -6.86 -13.15 -2.15
CA ASP A 131 -8.12 -13.82 -2.50
C ASP A 131 -9.06 -14.02 -1.30
N VAL A 132 -9.19 -12.97 -0.48
CA VAL A 132 -10.04 -12.95 0.70
C VAL A 132 -11.04 -11.79 0.65
N LYS A 133 -12.10 -11.90 1.43
CA LYS A 133 -13.07 -10.82 1.57
C LYS A 133 -12.50 -9.74 2.50
N LEU A 134 -12.52 -8.48 2.05
CA LEU A 134 -12.16 -7.35 2.90
C LEU A 134 -13.04 -7.31 4.16
N GLY A 135 -12.41 -7.12 5.32
CA GLY A 135 -13.03 -7.18 6.65
C GLY A 135 -12.88 -8.54 7.33
N GLU A 136 -12.54 -9.60 6.60
CA GLU A 136 -12.21 -10.91 7.15
C GLU A 136 -10.71 -10.98 7.47
N GLN A 137 -9.92 -11.78 6.75
CA GLN A 137 -8.48 -11.97 7.02
C GLN A 137 -7.66 -10.67 6.87
N VAL A 138 -8.03 -9.84 5.89
CA VAL A 138 -7.45 -8.52 5.62
C VAL A 138 -8.51 -7.46 5.89
N GLY A 139 -8.18 -6.44 6.66
CA GLY A 139 -9.11 -5.36 7.01
C GLY A 139 -8.42 -4.01 7.18
N TYR A 140 -9.22 -2.99 7.49
CA TYR A 140 -8.68 -1.67 7.85
C TYR A 140 -9.36 -1.04 9.06
N SER A 141 -8.64 -0.12 9.72
CA SER A 141 -9.18 0.71 10.79
C SER A 141 -8.78 2.16 10.62
N ILE A 142 -9.77 3.03 10.47
CA ILE A 142 -9.60 4.49 10.38
C ILE A 142 -10.50 5.18 11.41
N ARG A 143 -10.32 6.48 11.60
CA ARG A 143 -11.19 7.22 12.52
C ARG A 143 -12.66 7.11 12.06
N PHE A 144 -13.51 6.66 12.97
CA PHE A 144 -14.96 6.45 12.81
C PHE A 144 -15.39 5.25 11.95
N GLU A 145 -14.44 4.43 11.49
CA GLU A 145 -14.76 3.27 10.67
C GLU A 145 -13.74 2.15 10.91
N ASP A 146 -14.21 1.01 11.42
CA ASP A 146 -13.41 -0.19 11.64
C ASP A 146 -14.01 -1.33 10.83
N ASN A 147 -13.33 -1.71 9.75
CA ASN A 147 -13.72 -2.80 8.87
C ASN A 147 -12.79 -4.00 9.12
N THR A 148 -12.94 -4.59 10.30
CA THR A 148 -12.21 -5.76 10.77
C THR A 148 -13.16 -6.74 11.47
N SER A 149 -12.72 -7.97 11.65
CA SER A 149 -13.47 -9.04 12.31
C SER A 149 -12.53 -9.86 13.20
N PRO A 150 -13.05 -10.83 13.99
CA PRO A 150 -12.19 -11.75 14.75
C PRO A 150 -11.24 -12.59 13.89
N SER A 151 -11.48 -12.71 12.59
CA SER A 151 -10.61 -13.45 11.66
C SER A 151 -9.48 -12.58 11.07
N THR A 152 -9.50 -11.26 11.28
CA THR A 152 -8.50 -10.33 10.75
C THR A 152 -7.15 -10.57 11.38
N PHE A 153 -6.14 -10.84 10.55
CA PHE A 153 -4.75 -10.96 10.96
C PHE A 153 -3.82 -9.98 10.24
N LEU A 154 -4.27 -9.33 9.17
CA LEU A 154 -3.56 -8.25 8.50
C LEU A 154 -4.44 -7.00 8.48
N LYS A 155 -4.01 -5.96 9.20
CA LYS A 155 -4.78 -4.73 9.39
C LYS A 155 -4.00 -3.54 8.85
N TYR A 156 -4.58 -2.83 7.88
CA TYR A 156 -4.10 -1.51 7.48
C TYR A 156 -4.81 -0.44 8.31
N MET A 157 -4.10 0.55 8.82
CA MET A 157 -4.74 1.57 9.66
C MET A 157 -4.04 2.90 9.55
N THR A 158 -4.69 3.97 9.98
CA THR A 158 -3.95 5.23 10.09
C THR A 158 -2.98 5.20 11.27
N ASP A 159 -1.85 5.88 11.15
CA ASP A 159 -0.89 6.09 12.25
C ASP A 159 -1.60 6.55 13.55
N GLY A 160 -2.53 7.49 13.47
CA GLY A 160 -3.30 7.97 14.62
C GLY A 160 -4.27 6.94 15.22
N MET A 161 -4.70 5.94 14.44
CA MET A 161 -5.49 4.83 14.99
C MET A 161 -4.61 3.87 15.77
N LEU A 162 -3.41 3.54 15.28
CA LEU A 162 -2.49 2.69 16.02
C LEU A 162 -2.02 3.39 17.31
N LEU A 163 -1.75 4.70 17.24
CA LEU A 163 -1.42 5.49 18.41
C LEU A 163 -2.56 5.47 19.45
N ARG A 164 -3.81 5.60 19.01
CA ARG A 164 -4.97 5.48 19.90
C ARG A 164 -5.06 4.09 20.54
N GLU A 165 -4.82 3.03 19.77
CA GLU A 165 -4.78 1.67 20.33
C GLU A 165 -3.66 1.51 21.36
N ALA A 166 -2.48 2.10 21.13
CA ALA A 166 -1.37 2.09 22.08
C ALA A 166 -1.70 2.80 23.41
N MET A 167 -2.65 3.73 23.43
CA MET A 167 -3.11 4.35 24.68
C MET A 167 -3.89 3.37 25.56
N SER A 168 -4.63 2.43 24.96
CA SER A 168 -5.42 1.42 25.68
C SER A 168 -4.66 0.11 25.89
N ASP A 169 -3.78 -0.26 24.96
CA ASP A 169 -2.88 -1.40 25.03
C ASP A 169 -1.42 -0.93 24.81
N PRO A 170 -0.74 -0.46 25.89
CA PRO A 170 0.59 0.12 25.79
C PRO A 170 1.68 -0.84 25.32
N LEU A 171 1.43 -2.15 25.33
CA LEU A 171 2.37 -3.16 24.83
C LEU A 171 2.02 -3.62 23.41
N LEU A 172 0.96 -3.07 22.81
CA LEU A 172 0.45 -3.47 21.50
C LEU A 172 0.30 -4.99 21.41
N SER A 173 -0.27 -5.58 22.47
CA SER A 173 -0.26 -7.02 22.74
C SER A 173 -0.89 -7.86 21.65
N ARG A 174 -1.87 -7.28 20.92
CA ARG A 174 -2.56 -7.88 19.79
C ARG A 174 -1.70 -8.04 18.53
N TYR A 175 -0.55 -7.37 18.46
CA TYR A 175 0.30 -7.37 17.27
C TYR A 175 1.56 -8.25 17.45
N SER A 176 1.89 -8.97 16.39
CA SER A 176 3.14 -9.74 16.23
C SER A 176 4.18 -8.97 15.43
N ALA A 177 3.71 -8.14 14.49
CA ALA A 177 4.51 -7.19 13.76
C ALA A 177 3.77 -5.85 13.60
N VAL A 178 4.53 -4.76 13.60
CA VAL A 178 4.06 -3.41 13.28
C VAL A 178 4.92 -2.84 12.15
N ILE A 179 4.25 -2.33 11.12
CA ILE A 179 4.88 -1.72 9.96
C ILE A 179 4.53 -0.23 9.98
N LEU A 180 5.56 0.61 10.08
CA LEU A 180 5.47 2.05 9.88
C LEU A 180 5.73 2.35 8.41
N ASP A 181 4.68 2.44 7.60
CA ASP A 181 4.82 2.76 6.18
C ASP A 181 4.82 4.27 5.96
N GLU A 182 5.36 4.69 4.81
CA GLU A 182 5.44 6.10 4.42
C GLU A 182 6.11 6.98 5.51
N ALA A 183 7.10 6.43 6.23
CA ALA A 183 7.72 7.09 7.38
C ALA A 183 8.42 8.43 7.02
N HIS A 184 8.68 8.65 5.73
CA HIS A 184 9.21 9.90 5.20
C HIS A 184 8.21 11.06 5.18
N GLU A 185 6.89 10.81 5.30
CA GLU A 185 5.91 11.89 5.48
C GLU A 185 6.07 12.56 6.87
N ARG A 186 6.78 11.93 7.82
CA ARG A 186 7.15 12.49 9.14
C ARG A 186 5.97 13.16 9.85
N THR A 187 4.82 12.51 9.82
CA THR A 187 3.63 12.97 10.54
C THR A 187 3.90 12.94 12.05
N LEU A 188 3.21 13.81 12.80
CA LEU A 188 3.33 13.85 14.26
C LEU A 188 3.04 12.48 14.90
N ASN A 189 2.02 11.77 14.42
CA ASN A 189 1.65 10.46 14.95
C ASN A 189 2.73 9.41 14.67
N THR A 190 3.34 9.43 13.46
CA THR A 190 4.42 8.51 13.10
C THR A 190 5.64 8.71 13.99
N ASP A 191 6.04 9.96 14.21
CA ASP A 191 7.18 10.28 15.09
C ASP A 191 6.94 9.83 16.54
N ILE A 192 5.72 10.04 17.08
CA ILE A 192 5.36 9.55 18.41
C ILE A 192 5.36 8.01 18.45
N LEU A 193 4.80 7.35 17.43
CA LEU A 193 4.78 5.89 17.32
C LEU A 193 6.19 5.30 17.29
N MET A 194 7.14 5.93 16.58
CA MET A 194 8.54 5.48 16.57
C MET A 194 9.15 5.50 17.98
N GLY A 195 8.88 6.54 18.77
CA GLY A 195 9.27 6.63 20.18
C GLY A 195 8.67 5.51 21.03
N LEU A 196 7.35 5.33 20.96
CA LEU A 196 6.63 4.31 21.71
C LEU A 196 7.09 2.90 21.34
N LEU A 197 7.23 2.59 20.05
CA LEU A 197 7.65 1.27 19.59
C LEU A 197 9.07 0.93 20.06
N LYS A 198 9.99 1.91 20.10
CA LYS A 198 11.33 1.69 20.66
C LYS A 198 11.27 1.30 22.14
N GLU A 199 10.37 1.90 22.92
CA GLU A 199 10.16 1.52 24.32
C GLU A 199 9.46 0.17 24.48
N VAL A 200 8.43 -0.10 23.67
CA VAL A 200 7.68 -1.37 23.69
C VAL A 200 8.60 -2.54 23.34
N CYS A 201 9.46 -2.39 22.32
CA CYS A 201 10.36 -3.44 21.87
C CYS A 201 11.43 -3.83 22.91
N ARG A 202 11.78 -2.93 23.84
CA ARG A 202 12.63 -3.27 24.99
C ARG A 202 11.95 -4.27 25.93
N LYS A 203 10.62 -4.24 26.02
CA LYS A 203 9.79 -5.13 26.85
C LYS A 203 9.27 -6.35 26.08
N ARG A 204 9.01 -6.20 24.78
CA ARG A 204 8.42 -7.20 23.87
C ARG A 204 9.44 -7.60 22.79
N ARG A 205 10.35 -8.53 23.12
CA ARG A 205 11.33 -9.08 22.15
C ARG A 205 10.68 -9.92 21.04
N ASP A 206 9.44 -10.31 21.24
CA ASP A 206 8.60 -11.01 20.27
C ASP A 206 7.81 -10.05 19.36
N LEU A 207 7.97 -8.73 19.44
CA LEU A 207 7.34 -7.79 18.51
C LEU A 207 8.35 -7.41 17.40
N GLN A 208 7.99 -7.70 16.15
CA GLN A 208 8.76 -7.28 14.97
C GLN A 208 8.35 -5.87 14.54
N VAL A 209 9.31 -5.02 14.19
CA VAL A 209 9.02 -3.67 13.66
C VAL A 209 9.72 -3.47 12.33
N VAL A 210 8.97 -3.05 11.33
CA VAL A 210 9.49 -2.69 10.00
C VAL A 210 9.17 -1.23 9.73
N VAL A 211 10.15 -0.45 9.31
CA VAL A 211 9.99 0.96 8.96
C VAL A 211 10.24 1.12 7.47
N MET A 212 9.21 1.50 6.71
CA MET A 212 9.27 1.60 5.26
C MET A 212 9.27 3.08 4.83
N SER A 213 10.12 3.40 3.87
CA SER A 213 10.23 4.75 3.30
C SER A 213 10.50 4.71 1.79
N ALA A 214 10.07 5.75 1.06
CA ALA A 214 10.38 5.93 -0.35
C ALA A 214 11.66 6.75 -0.59
N THR A 215 12.13 7.51 0.41
CA THR A 215 13.22 8.47 0.25
C THR A 215 14.49 8.06 1.01
N LEU A 216 15.62 8.59 0.53
CA LEU A 216 17.00 8.29 0.95
C LEU A 216 17.36 8.68 2.39
N ASP A 217 16.47 9.26 3.19
CA ASP A 217 16.76 9.59 4.61
C ASP A 217 16.77 8.33 5.53
N ALA A 218 16.97 7.16 4.92
CA ALA A 218 17.09 5.84 5.55
C ALA A 218 18.09 5.84 6.71
N GLY A 219 19.22 6.53 6.52
CA GLY A 219 20.30 6.56 7.50
C GLY A 219 19.89 7.17 8.85
N LYS A 220 18.92 8.11 8.88
CA LYS A 220 18.40 8.64 10.14
C LYS A 220 17.53 7.61 10.86
N PHE A 221 16.69 6.87 10.13
CA PHE A 221 15.86 5.81 10.72
C PHE A 221 16.73 4.67 11.26
N GLN A 222 17.77 4.25 10.53
CA GLN A 222 18.71 3.22 11.01
C GLN A 222 19.34 3.63 12.34
N LYS A 223 19.96 4.83 12.38
CA LYS A 223 20.58 5.36 13.60
C LYS A 223 19.58 5.49 14.75
N TYR A 224 18.36 5.93 14.45
CA TYR A 224 17.31 6.07 15.47
C TYR A 224 16.92 4.71 16.06
N PHE A 225 16.82 3.66 15.25
CA PHE A 225 16.50 2.29 15.67
C PHE A 225 17.76 1.45 15.98
N ASP A 226 18.73 2.05 16.67
CA ASP A 226 19.92 1.36 17.20
C ASP A 226 20.74 0.65 16.09
N ASP A 227 21.01 1.38 15.01
CA ASP A 227 21.72 0.93 13.81
C ASP A 227 21.06 -0.27 13.12
N ALA A 228 19.72 -0.24 13.06
CA ALA A 228 18.92 -1.25 12.37
C ALA A 228 19.41 -1.49 10.92
N PRO A 229 19.37 -2.74 10.42
CA PRO A 229 19.75 -3.04 9.06
C PRO A 229 18.80 -2.39 8.06
N LEU A 230 19.35 -2.06 6.88
CA LEU A 230 18.63 -1.46 5.77
C LEU A 230 18.53 -2.45 4.61
N LEU A 231 17.31 -2.72 4.18
CA LEU A 231 17.04 -3.35 2.89
C LEU A 231 16.68 -2.28 1.86
N SER A 232 17.45 -2.21 0.78
CA SER A 232 17.19 -1.28 -0.34
C SER A 232 16.65 -2.05 -1.54
N VAL A 233 15.39 -1.78 -1.86
CA VAL A 233 14.68 -2.31 -3.03
C VAL A 233 14.95 -1.37 -4.20
N PRO A 234 15.61 -1.84 -5.28
CA PRO A 234 15.84 -1.02 -6.45
C PRO A 234 14.51 -0.65 -7.12
N GLY A 235 14.40 0.58 -7.58
CA GLY A 235 13.28 1.04 -8.36
C GLY A 235 13.22 0.41 -9.75
N ARG A 236 12.01 0.29 -10.30
CA ARG A 236 11.81 0.24 -11.75
C ARG A 236 11.26 1.60 -12.16
N THR A 237 12.16 2.58 -12.31
CA THR A 237 11.80 3.83 -12.96
C THR A 237 11.72 3.60 -14.46
N PHE A 238 10.59 3.96 -15.04
CA PHE A 238 10.57 4.33 -16.46
C PHE A 238 11.21 5.73 -16.55
N PRO A 239 11.93 6.05 -17.64
CA PRO A 239 12.48 7.39 -17.80
C PRO A 239 11.34 8.42 -17.75
N VAL A 240 11.49 9.42 -16.86
CA VAL A 240 10.56 10.55 -16.74
C VAL A 240 11.27 11.78 -17.27
N GLU A 241 10.78 12.32 -18.38
CA GLU A 241 11.25 13.59 -18.92
C GLU A 241 10.65 14.75 -18.13
N ILE A 242 11.49 15.70 -17.73
CA ILE A 242 11.10 16.85 -16.90
C ILE A 242 11.12 18.11 -17.76
N TYR A 243 9.97 18.77 -17.83
CA TYR A 243 9.80 20.04 -18.54
C TYR A 243 9.58 21.17 -17.53
N TYR A 244 10.24 22.30 -17.74
CA TYR A 244 10.11 23.50 -16.92
C TYR A 244 9.50 24.63 -17.75
N THR A 245 8.75 25.52 -17.10
CA THR A 245 8.33 26.76 -17.76
C THR A 245 9.55 27.68 -17.95
N PRO A 246 9.62 28.44 -19.06
CA PRO A 246 10.74 29.35 -19.30
C PRO A 246 10.73 30.53 -18.31
N GLU A 247 9.55 30.92 -17.83
CA GLU A 247 9.35 32.00 -16.87
C GLU A 247 8.41 31.57 -15.73
N PRO A 248 8.49 32.22 -14.55
CA PRO A 248 7.57 31.96 -13.44
C PRO A 248 6.12 32.34 -13.78
N GLU A 249 5.20 31.41 -13.57
CA GLU A 249 3.76 31.62 -13.73
C GLU A 249 3.14 32.18 -12.45
N ARG A 250 2.45 33.33 -12.54
CA ARG A 250 1.78 33.94 -11.38
C ARG A 250 0.50 33.21 -10.99
N ASP A 251 -0.25 32.75 -11.98
CA ASP A 251 -1.48 31.97 -11.81
C ASP A 251 -1.20 30.52 -12.18
N TYR A 252 -0.74 29.74 -11.20
CA TYR A 252 -0.42 28.33 -11.42
C TYR A 252 -1.67 27.50 -11.71
N LEU A 253 -2.85 27.93 -11.25
CA LEU A 253 -4.10 27.20 -11.45
C LEU A 253 -4.48 27.26 -12.93
N GLU A 254 -4.45 28.46 -13.51
CA GLU A 254 -4.69 28.64 -14.94
C GLU A 254 -3.61 27.96 -15.79
N ALA A 255 -2.33 28.05 -15.38
CA ALA A 255 -1.24 27.35 -16.06
C ALA A 255 -1.41 25.81 -16.02
N ALA A 256 -1.87 25.24 -14.91
CA ALA A 256 -2.13 23.81 -14.76
C ALA A 256 -3.29 23.34 -15.66
N ILE A 257 -4.39 24.11 -15.72
CA ILE A 257 -5.54 23.83 -16.58
C ILE A 257 -5.11 23.86 -18.05
N ARG A 258 -4.42 24.93 -18.46
CA ARG A 258 -3.89 25.08 -19.83
C ARG A 258 -2.97 23.92 -20.22
N THR A 259 -2.04 23.55 -19.33
CA THR A 259 -1.10 22.44 -19.57
C THR A 259 -1.84 21.11 -19.71
N THR A 260 -2.85 20.86 -18.86
CA THR A 260 -3.67 19.65 -18.91
C THR A 260 -4.39 19.51 -20.26
N LEU A 261 -5.00 20.60 -20.72
CA LEU A 261 -5.72 20.62 -21.99
C LEU A 261 -4.78 20.50 -23.20
N GLN A 262 -3.60 21.12 -23.13
CA GLN A 262 -2.58 20.98 -24.17
C GLN A 262 -2.09 19.53 -24.30
N ILE A 263 -1.83 18.84 -23.17
CA ILE A 263 -1.47 17.41 -23.15
C ILE A 263 -2.63 16.57 -23.72
N HIS A 264 -3.87 16.87 -23.36
CA HIS A 264 -5.03 16.16 -23.91
C HIS A 264 -5.12 16.24 -25.44
N LEU A 265 -4.79 17.41 -26.00
CA LEU A 265 -4.88 17.64 -27.44
C LEU A 265 -3.69 17.08 -28.24
N SER A 266 -2.47 17.14 -27.68
CA SER A 266 -1.25 17.00 -28.48
C SER A 266 -0.42 15.75 -28.17
N GLU A 267 -0.61 15.14 -26.99
CA GLU A 267 0.21 14.02 -26.53
C GLU A 267 -0.45 12.65 -26.78
N PRO A 268 0.33 11.56 -26.90
CA PRO A 268 -0.19 10.21 -27.08
C PRO A 268 -1.00 9.72 -25.87
N GLU A 269 -1.55 8.51 -25.97
CA GLU A 269 -2.37 7.88 -24.92
C GLU A 269 -1.67 7.85 -23.55
N GLY A 270 -2.43 8.11 -22.49
CA GLY A 270 -1.99 8.08 -21.09
C GLY A 270 -2.89 8.90 -20.17
N ASP A 271 -2.95 8.61 -18.87
CA ASP A 271 -3.72 9.45 -17.94
C ASP A 271 -2.89 10.68 -17.50
N ILE A 272 -3.56 11.74 -17.01
CA ILE A 272 -2.93 12.94 -16.45
C ILE A 272 -3.20 12.99 -14.95
N LEU A 273 -2.17 13.32 -14.16
CA LEU A 273 -2.28 13.61 -12.72
C LEU A 273 -1.85 15.05 -12.46
N VAL A 274 -2.75 15.86 -11.89
CA VAL A 274 -2.54 17.28 -11.59
C VAL A 274 -2.56 17.50 -10.07
N PHE A 275 -1.47 18.08 -9.55
CA PHE A 275 -1.38 18.42 -8.12
C PHE A 275 -1.83 19.86 -7.87
N LEU A 276 -2.91 20.03 -7.09
CA LEU A 276 -3.44 21.31 -6.63
C LEU A 276 -3.53 21.33 -5.10
N THR A 277 -3.79 22.49 -4.51
CA THR A 277 -3.56 22.69 -3.06
C THR A 277 -4.76 22.39 -2.17
N GLY A 278 -5.99 22.47 -2.69
CA GLY A 278 -7.19 22.34 -1.87
C GLY A 278 -8.45 22.02 -2.64
N GLU A 279 -9.50 21.64 -1.91
CA GLU A 279 -10.80 21.22 -2.43
C GLU A 279 -11.41 22.25 -3.40
N GLU A 280 -11.44 23.53 -3.03
CA GLU A 280 -12.03 24.59 -3.85
C GLU A 280 -11.28 24.80 -5.18
N GLU A 281 -9.95 24.78 -5.15
CA GLU A 281 -9.11 24.88 -6.35
C GLU A 281 -9.30 23.66 -7.26
N ILE A 282 -9.34 22.46 -6.67
CA ILE A 282 -9.53 21.20 -7.41
C ILE A 282 -10.89 21.20 -8.12
N GLU A 283 -11.97 21.57 -7.44
CA GLU A 283 -13.30 21.60 -8.04
C GLU A 283 -13.43 22.68 -9.13
N THR A 284 -12.78 23.83 -8.93
CA THR A 284 -12.70 24.89 -9.93
C THR A 284 -11.96 24.42 -11.18
N ALA A 285 -10.78 23.81 -11.02
CA ALA A 285 -10.02 23.24 -12.13
C ALA A 285 -10.81 22.13 -12.83
N CYS A 286 -11.44 21.23 -12.08
CA CYS A 286 -12.26 20.15 -12.63
C CYS A 286 -13.39 20.70 -13.52
N SER A 287 -14.07 21.75 -13.06
CA SER A 287 -15.16 22.38 -13.80
C SER A 287 -14.69 23.03 -15.10
N LYS A 288 -13.59 23.79 -15.05
CA LYS A 288 -12.98 24.42 -16.24
C LYS A 288 -12.46 23.38 -17.25
N ILE A 289 -11.68 22.40 -16.79
CA ILE A 289 -11.14 21.33 -17.65
C ILE A 289 -12.25 20.54 -18.33
N LYS A 290 -13.35 20.23 -17.62
CA LYS A 290 -14.52 19.57 -18.23
C LYS A 290 -15.16 20.43 -19.31
N ALA A 291 -15.42 21.71 -19.02
CA ALA A 291 -16.08 22.62 -19.96
C ALA A 291 -15.26 22.82 -21.24
N GLU A 292 -13.96 23.09 -21.10
CA GLU A 292 -13.06 23.29 -22.23
C GLU A 292 -12.77 21.97 -22.98
N GLY A 293 -12.61 20.87 -22.26
CA GLY A 293 -12.46 19.54 -22.86
C GLY A 293 -13.65 19.14 -23.73
N ASP A 294 -14.88 19.39 -23.25
CA ASP A 294 -16.11 19.17 -24.03
C ASP A 294 -16.18 20.05 -25.29
N GLU A 295 -15.66 21.28 -25.22
CA GLU A 295 -15.55 22.15 -26.39
C GLU A 295 -14.51 21.64 -27.40
N MET A 296 -13.34 21.20 -26.95
CA MET A 296 -12.29 20.62 -27.80
C MET A 296 -12.78 19.36 -28.51
N ILE A 297 -13.56 18.54 -27.83
CA ILE A 297 -14.21 17.36 -28.39
C ILE A 297 -15.16 17.72 -29.55
N ARG A 298 -15.90 18.85 -29.43
CA ARG A 298 -16.84 19.31 -30.46
C ARG A 298 -16.15 20.02 -31.63
N SER A 299 -15.11 20.81 -31.35
CA SER A 299 -14.50 21.74 -32.31
C SER A 299 -13.23 21.22 -32.98
N GLN A 300 -12.46 20.38 -32.28
CA GLN A 300 -11.12 19.95 -32.69
C GLN A 300 -11.00 18.43 -32.85
N GLY A 301 -12.07 17.68 -32.62
CA GLY A 301 -12.08 16.22 -32.74
C GLY A 301 -11.28 15.51 -31.65
N ALA A 302 -11.06 16.15 -30.50
CA ALA A 302 -10.36 15.56 -29.38
C ALA A 302 -11.07 14.31 -28.82
N GLY A 303 -10.31 13.44 -28.16
CA GLY A 303 -10.85 12.26 -27.51
C GLY A 303 -11.66 12.61 -26.25
N PRO A 304 -12.49 11.68 -25.74
CA PRO A 304 -13.28 11.91 -24.54
C PRO A 304 -12.40 12.12 -23.31
N LEU A 305 -12.81 13.01 -22.41
CA LEU A 305 -12.07 13.37 -21.20
C LEU A 305 -12.87 13.01 -19.94
N LYS A 306 -12.31 12.18 -19.06
CA LYS A 306 -12.89 11.85 -17.75
C LYS A 306 -12.11 12.58 -16.65
N VAL A 307 -12.71 13.60 -16.04
CA VAL A 307 -12.06 14.39 -14.98
C VAL A 307 -12.59 13.97 -13.61
N VAL A 308 -11.69 13.53 -12.72
CA VAL A 308 -12.01 12.91 -11.43
C VAL A 308 -11.29 13.65 -10.30
N PRO A 309 -11.98 14.40 -9.42
CA PRO A 309 -11.32 15.08 -8.31
C PRO A 309 -10.81 14.09 -7.26
N LEU A 310 -9.72 14.45 -6.57
CA LEU A 310 -9.22 13.71 -5.41
C LEU A 310 -8.78 14.63 -4.27
N TYR A 311 -9.52 14.62 -3.17
CA TYR A 311 -9.17 15.29 -1.92
C TYR A 311 -9.73 14.56 -0.69
N SER A 312 -9.28 14.93 0.51
CA SER A 312 -9.45 14.14 1.73
C SER A 312 -10.88 14.01 2.26
N SER A 313 -11.74 15.00 1.97
CA SER A 313 -13.15 15.05 2.40
C SER A 313 -14.09 14.24 1.49
N LEU A 314 -13.63 13.78 0.31
CA LEU A 314 -14.43 12.96 -0.59
C LEU A 314 -14.91 11.66 0.10
N PRO A 315 -16.14 11.20 -0.19
CA PRO A 315 -16.58 9.88 0.21
C PRO A 315 -15.67 8.78 -0.36
N PRO A 316 -15.45 7.65 0.36
CA PRO A 316 -14.56 6.58 -0.11
C PRO A 316 -14.91 6.05 -1.50
N ARG A 317 -16.21 5.92 -1.81
CA ARG A 317 -16.68 5.49 -3.13
C ARG A 317 -16.28 6.47 -4.25
N ALA A 318 -16.21 7.77 -3.97
CA ALA A 318 -15.77 8.77 -4.93
C ALA A 318 -14.24 8.71 -5.13
N GLN A 319 -13.47 8.56 -4.05
CA GLN A 319 -12.01 8.42 -4.12
C GLN A 319 -11.57 7.20 -4.92
N GLN A 320 -12.35 6.10 -4.89
CA GLN A 320 -12.06 4.91 -5.68
C GLN A 320 -12.19 5.12 -7.20
N GLN A 321 -12.90 6.16 -7.66
CA GLN A 321 -13.11 6.41 -9.09
C GLN A 321 -11.81 6.76 -9.84
N ILE A 322 -10.74 7.15 -9.12
CA ILE A 322 -9.42 7.40 -9.73
C ILE A 322 -8.83 6.13 -10.34
N PHE A 323 -9.24 4.95 -9.88
CA PHE A 323 -8.79 3.65 -10.38
C PHE A 323 -9.62 3.14 -11.56
N ASP A 324 -10.70 3.82 -11.93
CA ASP A 324 -11.45 3.46 -13.14
C ASP A 324 -10.60 3.69 -14.40
N ASN A 325 -10.88 2.90 -15.43
CA ASN A 325 -10.24 3.06 -16.73
C ASN A 325 -10.60 4.42 -17.38
N ALA A 326 -9.67 4.93 -18.19
CA ALA A 326 -9.94 6.03 -19.10
C ALA A 326 -11.08 5.67 -20.09
N PRO A 327 -11.84 6.66 -20.57
CA PRO A 327 -12.84 6.42 -21.61
C PRO A 327 -12.16 5.94 -22.91
N PRO A 328 -12.77 5.01 -23.68
CA PRO A 328 -12.21 4.61 -24.96
C PRO A 328 -12.31 5.73 -26.00
N PRO A 329 -11.48 5.72 -27.05
CA PRO A 329 -11.65 6.60 -28.20
C PRO A 329 -13.05 6.51 -28.81
N ARG A 330 -13.55 7.62 -29.37
CA ARG A 330 -14.90 7.66 -30.00
C ARG A 330 -15.01 6.83 -31.26
N THR A 331 -13.92 6.68 -31.99
CA THR A 331 -13.84 5.93 -33.25
C THR A 331 -12.56 5.09 -33.27
N PRO A 332 -12.54 3.94 -33.98
CA PRO A 332 -11.33 3.16 -34.16
C PRO A 332 -10.21 3.99 -34.80
N GLY A 333 -9.06 4.11 -34.13
CA GLY A 333 -7.94 4.94 -34.58
C GLY A 333 -8.12 6.46 -34.38
N GLY A 334 -9.20 6.89 -33.72
CA GLY A 334 -9.41 8.29 -33.34
C GLY A 334 -8.55 8.74 -32.16
N ALA A 335 -8.66 10.02 -31.81
CA ALA A 335 -7.92 10.61 -30.68
C ALA A 335 -8.16 9.83 -29.37
N PRO A 336 -7.11 9.61 -28.55
CA PRO A 336 -7.20 8.80 -27.35
C PRO A 336 -8.15 9.44 -26.33
N GLY A 337 -8.98 8.62 -25.69
CA GLY A 337 -9.69 9.05 -24.51
C GLY A 337 -8.74 9.08 -23.31
N ARG A 338 -8.98 10.00 -22.38
CA ARG A 338 -8.03 10.31 -21.30
C ARG A 338 -8.75 10.49 -19.97
N LYS A 339 -8.11 10.08 -18.89
CA LYS A 339 -8.54 10.45 -17.53
C LYS A 339 -7.60 11.51 -16.96
N VAL A 340 -8.18 12.52 -16.31
CA VAL A 340 -7.48 13.54 -15.54
C VAL A 340 -7.86 13.35 -14.09
N VAL A 341 -6.87 13.13 -13.23
CA VAL A 341 -7.00 13.08 -11.77
C VAL A 341 -6.40 14.33 -11.17
#